data_AF-A0A0L0GAG9-F1
#
_entry.id   AF-A0A0L0GAG9-F1
#
_cell.length_a   1.000
_cell.length_b   1.000
_cell.length_c   1.000
_cell.angle_alpha   90.00
_cell.angle_beta   90.00
_cell.angle_gamma   90.00
#
_symmetry.space_group_name_H-M   'P 1'
#
loop_
_entity.id
_entity.type
_entity.pdbx_description
1 polymer ?
#
loop_
_entity_poly.entity_id
_entity_poly.type
_entity_poly.pdbx_seq_one_letter_code
_entity_poly.pdbx_strand_id
1 'polypeptide(L)'
;MRTPRPRNNAAVYEDAIMEAEITRMLLLVHIQPIPTNPDKSYVEMLYAYENDAQPVRDMDLVLYTTLQDVWIARTEGDLQLLLELQGELYMKLTTQQNDILQLIIHGVRHQ
;
A
#
# COMPACT_ATOMS: atom_id res chain seq x y z
N MET A 1 -24.67 -9.24 -38.92
CA MET A 1 -24.81 -9.02 -37.47
C MET A 1 -23.43 -8.71 -36.91
N ARG A 2 -23.18 -7.51 -36.36
CA ARG A 2 -21.91 -7.18 -35.69
C ARG A 2 -22.03 -7.66 -34.24
N THR A 3 -21.18 -8.58 -33.81
CA THR A 3 -21.04 -8.95 -32.41
C THR A 3 -20.61 -7.72 -31.60
N PRO A 4 -21.18 -7.47 -30.41
CA PRO A 4 -20.72 -6.37 -29.56
C PRO A 4 -19.29 -6.68 -29.14
N ARG A 5 -18.37 -5.71 -29.29
CA ARG A 5 -17.03 -5.84 -28.70
C ARG A 5 -17.19 -5.87 -27.17
N PRO A 6 -16.48 -6.74 -26.45
CA PRO A 6 -16.47 -6.70 -25.00
C PRO A 6 -16.02 -5.29 -24.57
N ARG A 7 -16.78 -4.68 -23.64
CA ARG A 7 -16.36 -3.44 -22.97
C ARG A 7 -14.96 -3.68 -22.38
N ASN A 8 -14.07 -2.72 -22.54
CA ASN A 8 -12.69 -2.78 -22.03
C ASN A 8 -12.71 -2.99 -20.52
N ASN A 9 -12.60 -4.25 -20.07
CA ASN A 9 -12.54 -4.60 -18.66
C ASN A 9 -11.14 -4.35 -18.07
N ALA A 10 -10.13 -4.07 -18.90
CA ALA A 10 -8.74 -3.89 -18.48
C ALA A 10 -8.58 -2.79 -17.40
N ALA A 11 -9.18 -1.62 -17.62
CA ALA A 11 -9.10 -0.50 -16.68
C ALA A 11 -9.71 -0.82 -15.29
N VAL A 12 -10.78 -1.61 -15.25
CA VAL A 12 -11.41 -2.03 -13.98
C VAL A 12 -10.49 -2.97 -13.19
N TYR A 13 -9.74 -3.81 -13.89
CA TYR A 13 -8.75 -4.68 -13.24
C TYR A 13 -7.51 -3.90 -12.80
N GLU A 14 -7.09 -2.88 -13.57
CA GLU A 14 -5.98 -1.99 -13.21
C GLU A 14 -6.27 -1.22 -11.91
N ASP A 15 -7.45 -0.63 -11.77
CA ASP A 15 -7.85 0.08 -10.55
C ASP A 15 -7.88 -0.87 -9.33
N ALA A 16 -8.41 -2.08 -9.49
CA ALA A 16 -8.45 -3.07 -8.42
C ALA A 16 -7.06 -3.58 -8.01
N ILE A 17 -6.15 -3.74 -8.98
CA ILE A 17 -4.75 -4.09 -8.72
C ILE A 17 -4.07 -2.94 -7.97
N MET A 18 -4.28 -1.69 -8.39
CA MET A 18 -3.72 -0.52 -7.73
C MET A 18 -4.17 -0.41 -6.26
N GLU A 19 -5.47 -0.59 -6.02
CA GLU A 19 -6.03 -0.56 -4.66
C GLU A 19 -5.43 -1.68 -3.80
N ALA A 20 -5.25 -2.88 -4.36
CA ALA A 20 -4.63 -4.00 -3.67
C ALA A 20 -3.15 -3.74 -3.33
N GLU A 21 -2.36 -3.16 -4.25
CA GLU A 21 -0.96 -2.83 -4.00
C GLU A 21 -0.79 -1.79 -2.89
N ILE A 22 -1.57 -0.70 -2.93
CA ILE A 22 -1.51 0.35 -1.91
C ILE A 22 -1.88 -0.23 -0.54
N THR A 23 -2.95 -1.03 -0.49
CA THR A 23 -3.41 -1.69 0.75
C THR A 23 -2.33 -2.61 1.30
N ARG A 24 -1.69 -3.40 0.44
CA ARG A 24 -0.60 -4.31 0.83
C ARG A 24 0.59 -3.54 1.39
N MET A 25 1.01 -2.45 0.75
CA MET A 25 2.11 -1.60 1.24
C MET A 25 1.80 -1.07 2.65
N LEU A 26 0.60 -0.53 2.87
CA LEU A 26 0.19 -0.02 4.18
C LEU A 26 0.14 -1.12 5.24
N LEU A 27 -0.38 -2.30 4.91
CA LEU A 27 -0.40 -3.45 5.84
C LEU A 27 1.01 -3.92 6.22
N LEU A 28 1.95 -3.97 5.26
CA LEU A 28 3.35 -4.32 5.52
C LEU A 28 4.03 -3.31 6.45
N VAL A 29 3.70 -2.03 6.36
CA VAL A 29 4.17 -1.00 7.28
C VAL A 29 3.53 -1.16 8.66
N HIS A 30 2.23 -1.46 8.72
CA HIS A 30 1.50 -1.62 9.97
C HIS A 30 2.01 -2.80 10.82
N ILE A 31 2.35 -3.93 10.19
CA ILE A 31 2.76 -5.16 10.88
C ILE A 31 4.17 -5.02 11.52
N GLN A 32 4.87 -3.90 11.34
CA GLN A 32 6.21 -3.68 11.92
C GLN A 32 6.23 -3.75 13.47
N PRO A 33 7.25 -4.40 14.07
CA PRO A 33 8.44 -4.96 13.43
C PRO A 33 8.12 -6.23 12.63
N ILE A 34 8.80 -6.41 11.48
CA ILE A 34 8.77 -7.69 10.74
C ILE A 34 8.91 -8.82 11.76
N PRO A 35 8.00 -9.81 11.77
CA PRO A 35 8.12 -10.93 12.67
C PRO A 35 9.52 -11.54 12.52
N THR A 36 10.26 -11.72 13.62
CA THR A 36 11.58 -12.37 13.59
C THR A 36 11.52 -13.80 13.06
N ASN A 37 10.34 -14.41 13.04
CA ASN A 37 10.06 -15.69 12.42
C ASN A 37 8.78 -15.55 11.56
N PRO A 38 8.89 -14.97 10.36
CA PRO A 38 7.73 -14.79 9.50
C PRO A 38 7.18 -16.16 9.13
N ASP A 39 5.87 -16.33 9.28
CA ASP A 39 5.24 -17.57 8.83
C ASP A 39 5.37 -17.73 7.30
N LYS A 40 5.14 -18.95 6.83
CA LYS A 40 5.26 -19.27 5.41
C LYS A 40 4.39 -18.37 4.54
N SER A 41 3.22 -17.94 5.01
CA SER A 41 2.34 -17.01 4.27
C SER A 41 2.92 -15.60 4.13
N TYR A 42 3.61 -15.09 5.17
CA TYR A 42 4.31 -13.81 5.11
C TYR A 42 5.47 -13.86 4.11
N VAL A 43 6.23 -14.95 4.13
CA VAL A 43 7.34 -15.20 3.19
C VAL A 43 6.80 -15.34 1.75
N GLU A 44 5.74 -16.13 1.54
CA GLU A 44 5.09 -16.28 0.24
C GLU A 44 4.51 -14.96 -0.28
N MET A 45 3.96 -14.11 0.59
CA MET A 45 3.49 -12.76 0.22
C MET A 45 4.62 -11.84 -0.26
N LEU A 46 5.82 -11.94 0.33
CA LEU A 46 6.99 -11.19 -0.10
C LEU A 46 7.57 -11.73 -1.42
N TYR A 47 7.71 -13.06 -1.55
CA TYR A 47 8.35 -13.70 -2.70
C TYR A 47 7.45 -13.85 -3.93
N ALA A 48 6.12 -13.88 -3.78
CA ALA A 48 5.20 -13.88 -4.91
C ALA A 48 5.44 -12.66 -5.84
N TYR A 49 5.97 -11.56 -5.30
CA TYR A 49 6.16 -10.32 -6.04
C TYR A 49 7.57 -10.08 -6.57
N GLU A 50 8.61 -10.77 -6.08
CA GLU A 50 9.94 -10.72 -6.71
C GLU A 50 9.93 -11.33 -8.12
N ASN A 51 9.01 -12.26 -8.39
CA ASN A 51 8.89 -12.94 -9.69
C ASN A 51 7.82 -12.34 -10.62
N ASP A 52 6.79 -11.67 -10.08
CA ASP A 52 5.76 -10.94 -10.86
C ASP A 52 6.09 -9.44 -10.93
N ALA A 53 7.31 -9.13 -11.37
CA ALA A 53 7.78 -7.78 -11.55
C ALA A 53 7.02 -7.04 -12.66
N GLN A 54 5.81 -6.53 -12.36
CA GLN A 54 5.26 -5.26 -12.85
C GLN A 54 3.92 -4.74 -12.24
N PRO A 55 3.63 -4.84 -10.93
CA PRO A 55 2.40 -4.26 -10.38
C PRO A 55 2.49 -2.73 -10.24
N VAL A 56 3.71 -2.20 -10.11
CA VAL A 56 3.99 -0.78 -9.85
C VAL A 56 4.06 0.05 -11.13
N ARG A 57 3.97 -0.58 -12.32
CA ARG A 57 4.26 0.11 -13.59
C ARG A 57 3.35 1.32 -13.84
N ASP A 58 2.15 1.28 -13.29
CA ASP A 58 1.12 2.31 -13.48
C ASP A 58 0.81 3.10 -12.20
N MET A 59 1.51 2.87 -11.09
CA MET A 59 1.33 3.68 -9.88
C MET A 59 1.98 5.04 -10.10
N ASP A 60 1.23 6.10 -9.79
CA ASP A 60 1.75 7.47 -9.76
C ASP A 60 3.02 7.52 -8.91
N LEU A 61 4.13 7.99 -9.50
CA LEU A 61 5.44 8.01 -8.84
C LEU A 61 5.38 8.79 -7.52
N VAL A 62 4.62 9.89 -7.49
CA VAL A 62 4.46 10.71 -6.28
C VAL A 62 3.76 9.89 -5.20
N LEU A 63 2.63 9.24 -5.51
CA LEU A 63 1.96 8.35 -4.57
C LEU A 63 2.88 7.23 -4.06
N TYR A 64 3.63 6.59 -4.95
CA TYR A 64 4.58 5.54 -4.58
C TYR A 64 5.65 6.06 -3.62
N THR A 65 6.27 7.21 -3.91
CA THR A 65 7.28 7.81 -3.02
C THR A 65 6.68 8.24 -1.68
N THR A 66 5.48 8.81 -1.66
CA THR A 66 4.81 9.18 -0.41
C THR A 66 4.50 7.95 0.46
N LEU A 67 4.14 6.82 -0.14
CA LEU A 67 3.96 5.55 0.58
C LEU A 67 5.29 4.98 1.11
N GLN A 68 6.42 5.20 0.41
CA GLN A 68 7.75 4.86 0.92
C GLN A 68 8.12 5.73 2.13
N ASP A 69 7.79 7.03 2.10
CA ASP A 69 8.04 7.94 3.22
C ASP A 69 7.24 7.53 4.47
N VAL A 70 6.02 7.00 4.30
CA VAL A 70 5.25 6.41 5.41
C VAL A 70 6.00 5.25 6.07
N TRP A 71 6.64 4.39 5.28
CA TRP A 71 7.45 3.29 5.81
C TRP A 71 8.67 3.79 6.59
N ILE A 72 9.39 4.78 6.04
CA ILE A 72 10.56 5.39 6.70
C ILE A 72 10.13 6.03 8.02
N ALA A 73 9.12 6.91 7.99
CA ALA A 73 8.61 7.61 9.16
C ALA A 73 8.15 6.62 10.25
N ARG A 74 7.48 5.53 9.86
CA ARG A 74 7.08 4.47 10.80
C ARG A 74 8.28 3.77 11.45
N THR A 75 9.31 3.49 10.68
CA THR A 75 10.52 2.79 11.14
C THR A 75 11.36 3.65 12.07
N GLU A 76 11.44 4.94 11.77
CA GLU A 76 12.15 5.94 12.57
C GLU A 76 11.36 6.43 13.79
N GLY A 77 10.07 6.11 13.87
CA GLY A 77 9.18 6.59 14.92
C GLY A 77 8.82 8.08 14.78
N ASP A 78 8.94 8.65 13.58
CA ASP A 78 8.64 10.04 13.30
C ASP A 78 7.12 10.26 13.17
N LEU A 79 6.49 10.55 14.31
CA LEU A 79 5.07 10.84 14.38
C LEU A 79 4.70 12.11 13.61
N GLN A 80 5.55 13.13 13.60
CA GLN A 80 5.23 14.41 12.97
C GLN A 80 5.12 14.23 11.46
N LEU A 81 6.11 13.56 10.86
CA LEU A 81 6.11 13.25 9.45
C LEU A 81 4.91 12.37 9.06
N LEU A 82 4.54 11.38 9.87
CA LEU A 82 3.36 10.55 9.59
C LEU A 82 2.04 11.36 9.56
N LEU A 83 1.90 12.39 10.39
CA LEU A 83 0.72 13.26 10.38
C LEU A 83 0.68 14.18 9.16
N GLU A 84 1.83 14.66 8.70
CA GLU A 84 1.96 15.44 7.47
C GLU A 84 1.58 14.58 6.25
N LEU A 85 2.17 13.38 6.15
CA LEU A 85 1.89 12.41 5.09
C LEU A 85 0.41 11.98 5.08
N GLN A 86 -0.23 11.87 6.25
CA GLN A 86 -1.66 11.61 6.33
C GLN A 86 -2.49 12.69 5.62
N GLY A 87 -2.14 13.96 5.79
CA GLY A 87 -2.81 15.07 5.11
C GLY A 87 -2.67 14.99 3.59
N GLU A 88 -1.49 14.63 3.10
CA GLU A 88 -1.20 14.48 1.67
C GLU A 88 -1.90 13.28 1.04
N LEU A 89 -1.99 12.17 1.76
CA LEU A 89 -2.56 10.91 1.28
C LEU A 89 -4.09 10.84 1.42
N TYR A 90 -4.70 11.65 2.29
CA TYR A 90 -6.12 11.48 2.67
C TYR A 90 -7.08 11.36 1.48
N MET A 91 -6.92 12.22 0.46
CA MET A 91 -7.77 12.24 -0.74
C MET A 91 -7.32 11.26 -1.83
N LYS A 92 -6.12 10.68 -1.71
CA LYS A 92 -5.55 9.70 -2.66
C LYS A 92 -5.86 8.26 -2.25
N LEU A 93 -6.18 8.03 -0.98
CA LEU A 93 -6.48 6.72 -0.41
C LEU A 93 -7.99 6.49 -0.28
N THR A 94 -8.40 5.23 -0.35
CA THR A 94 -9.76 4.83 0.02
C THR A 94 -9.96 4.99 1.55
N THR A 95 -11.21 4.94 2.01
CA THR A 95 -11.50 5.00 3.45
C THR A 95 -10.80 3.88 4.22
N GLN A 96 -10.80 2.65 3.68
CA GLN A 96 -10.15 1.51 4.32
C GLN A 96 -8.63 1.66 4.40
N GLN A 97 -8.00 2.21 3.35
CA GLN A 97 -6.57 2.49 3.36
C GLN A 97 -6.21 3.60 4.36
N ASN A 98 -7.05 4.63 4.46
CA ASN A 98 -6.91 5.67 5.49
C ASN A 98 -7.04 5.11 6.92
N ASP A 99 -7.95 4.16 7.13
CA ASP A 99 -8.09 3.49 8.43
C ASP A 99 -6.81 2.71 8.80
N ILE A 100 -6.17 2.03 7.83
CA ILE A 100 -4.88 1.36 8.05
C ILE A 100 -3.79 2.39 8.38
N LEU A 101 -3.74 3.52 7.68
CA LEU A 101 -2.79 4.59 7.97
C LEU A 101 -2.98 5.15 9.40
N GLN A 102 -4.23 5.28 9.87
CA GLN A 102 -4.50 5.65 11.27
C GLN A 102 -3.95 4.63 12.27
N LEU A 103 -4.07 3.33 11.97
CA LEU A 103 -3.50 2.29 12.82
C LEU A 103 -1.97 2.37 12.89
N ILE A 104 -1.29 2.69 11.78
CA ILE A 104 0.16 2.94 11.74
C ILE A 104 0.53 4.11 12.66
N ILE A 105 -0.16 5.24 12.53
CA ILE A 105 0.06 6.45 13.34
C ILE A 105 -0.17 6.16 14.83
N HIS A 106 -1.26 5.46 15.15
CA HIS A 106 -1.57 5.07 16.52
C HIS A 106 -0.48 4.15 17.10
N GLY A 107 0.02 3.21 16.29
CA GLY A 107 1.13 2.34 16.68
C GLY A 107 2.40 3.10 17.07
N VAL A 108 2.75 4.18 16.36
CA VAL A 108 3.91 5.03 16.71
C VAL A 108 3.65 5.86 17.97
N ARG A 109 2.44 6.41 18.13
CA ARG A 109 2.07 7.24 19.31
C ARG A 109 2.21 6.51 20.64
N HIS A 110 2.11 5.19 20.64
CA HIS A 110 2.06 4.35 21.83
C HIS A 110 3.22 3.37 21.95
N GLN A 111 4.26 3.52 21.12
CA GLN A 111 5.56 2.86 21.28
C GLN A 111 6.47 3.66 22.20
#